data_AF-A0A453RKE5-F1
#
_entry.id   AF-A0A453RKE5-F1
#
_cell.length_a   1.000
_cell.length_b   1.000
_cell.length_c   1.000
_cell.angle_alpha   90.00
_cell.angle_beta   90.00
_cell.angle_gamma   90.00
#
_symmetry.space_group_name_H-M   'P 1'
#
loop_
_entity.id
_entity.type
_entity.pdbx_description
1 polymer ?
#
loop_
_entity_poly.entity_id
_entity_poly.type
_entity_poly.pdbx_seq_one_letter_code
_entity_poly.pdbx_strand_id
1 'polypeptide(L)'
;MDVRQRQRRVAPPAVGHAGAPRVLQAGDALPLPIRHTNLIFSALFAASLAYLMRRWREKIRSSTPLHVVDLTEILSIFGLVASLIYLLSFFGIAFVQSIVSSSDEDEDFLVGPPAAPAPSQCGLLGGADAVVPEKMPEEDEEIVASVVAGKVPSYVLETRLGDCRRAAGLRREAVRRITGRQFEGLPLDGFDYASILGQCCELPVGYVQLPVGIAGPLLLDGQRFYVPMATTEGCLVASTNRGCKAIAESGGATSVVLRDAMTRAPVARFPTARRAAELKAFLEDPANFDTLSVVFNRSSRFGRLQGVQCAMAGRNLYMRFSCSTGDAMGMNMISKGVQNVLDYLQDDFPDMDVISISGNFCSDKKPAAVNWIEGRGKSVVCEAVIKEEIVKKVLKTNVQSLVELNVIKNLAGSAVAGALGGFNAHASNIVTAIFIATGQDPAQNVESSQCITMLEAVNDGKDLHISVTMPSIEGGHSWWWDSVGVTVCMPGPAGRERRQQGIARIKREAPGHRGGRRGSRRGAVPLVRPRRRPARQEPHEVQQIQQRHVQGRISKFLID
;
A
#
# COMPACT_ATOMS: atom_id res chain seq x y z
N MET A 1 6.23 76.88 -47.91
CA MET A 1 6.39 77.21 -46.49
C MET A 1 5.94 76.01 -45.68
N ASP A 2 6.91 75.37 -45.07
CA ASP A 2 6.86 74.70 -43.76
C ASP A 2 5.75 73.69 -43.36
N VAL A 3 6.28 72.51 -43.02
CA VAL A 3 5.99 71.66 -41.84
C VAL A 3 4.95 70.53 -41.97
N ARG A 4 5.54 69.33 -42.17
CA ARG A 4 5.21 68.00 -41.60
C ARG A 4 3.79 67.44 -41.80
N GLN A 5 3.61 66.73 -42.91
CA GLN A 5 2.60 65.67 -43.05
C GLN A 5 3.24 64.28 -42.99
N ARG A 6 2.53 63.36 -42.31
CA ARG A 6 2.81 61.93 -42.11
C ARG A 6 3.41 61.25 -43.35
N GLN A 7 4.60 60.65 -43.22
CA GLN A 7 5.10 59.70 -44.20
C GLN A 7 4.65 58.27 -43.86
N ARG A 8 3.77 57.74 -44.72
CA ARG A 8 3.64 56.30 -44.98
C ARG A 8 4.91 55.80 -45.65
N ARG A 9 5.43 54.63 -45.26
CA ARG A 9 6.39 53.85 -46.07
C ARG A 9 6.06 52.35 -46.03
N VAL A 10 5.44 51.90 -47.12
CA VAL A 10 5.91 50.87 -48.07
C VAL A 10 6.62 49.63 -47.49
N ALA A 11 6.07 48.44 -47.76
CA ALA A 11 6.69 47.10 -47.68
C ALA A 11 7.33 46.72 -49.04
N PRO A 12 8.03 45.56 -49.24
CA PRO A 12 8.79 44.63 -48.38
C PRO A 12 10.26 44.46 -48.93
N PRO A 13 11.09 43.46 -48.52
CA PRO A 13 11.02 42.14 -49.19
C PRO A 13 11.21 40.95 -48.24
N ALA A 14 10.58 39.83 -48.60
CA ALA A 14 10.72 38.53 -47.96
C ALA A 14 11.59 37.62 -48.83
N VAL A 15 12.74 37.20 -48.30
CA VAL A 15 13.52 35.99 -48.65
C VAL A 15 14.45 35.76 -47.46
N GLY A 16 14.59 34.61 -46.82
CA GLY A 16 14.02 33.28 -46.94
C GLY A 16 14.82 32.44 -45.92
N HIS A 17 14.15 31.67 -45.07
CA HIS A 17 14.84 30.69 -44.24
C HIS A 17 14.25 29.31 -44.45
N ALA A 18 15.18 28.45 -44.91
CA ALA A 18 15.17 27.02 -45.04
C ALA A 18 14.15 26.31 -44.13
N GLY A 19 13.41 25.38 -44.75
CA GLY A 19 12.39 24.59 -44.10
C GLY A 19 12.94 23.75 -42.94
N ALA A 20 12.19 23.79 -41.84
CA ALA A 20 12.21 22.73 -40.84
C ALA A 20 11.50 21.47 -41.40
N PRO A 21 11.94 20.25 -41.03
CA PRO A 21 11.40 19.01 -41.57
C PRO A 21 9.94 18.82 -41.12
N ARG A 22 9.03 18.54 -42.06
CA ARG A 22 7.68 18.07 -41.76
C ARG A 22 7.77 16.77 -40.94
N VAL A 23 7.32 16.81 -39.69
CA VAL A 23 7.04 15.60 -38.91
C VAL A 23 5.77 14.97 -39.52
N LEU A 24 5.94 13.83 -40.18
CA LEU A 24 4.84 13.00 -40.68
C LEU A 24 3.98 12.54 -39.49
N GLN A 25 2.74 13.00 -39.41
CA GLN A 25 1.74 12.42 -38.52
C GLN A 25 1.20 11.12 -39.13
N ALA A 26 1.03 10.08 -38.31
CA ALA A 26 0.47 8.78 -38.71
C ALA A 26 -0.99 8.85 -39.26
N GLY A 27 -1.59 10.04 -39.30
CA GLY A 27 -2.89 10.31 -39.93
C GLY A 27 -2.86 10.43 -41.45
N ASP A 28 -1.69 10.61 -42.07
CA ASP A 28 -1.58 10.79 -43.54
C ASP A 28 -1.60 9.46 -44.33
N ALA A 29 -1.71 8.32 -43.65
CA ALA A 29 -1.66 6.98 -44.27
C ALA A 29 -3.03 6.37 -44.61
N LEU A 30 -4.15 7.02 -44.29
CA LEU A 30 -5.48 6.45 -44.49
C LEU A 30 -6.42 7.40 -45.26
N PRO A 31 -7.10 6.93 -46.33
CA PRO A 31 -7.93 7.78 -47.21
C PRO A 31 -9.31 8.18 -46.61
N LEU A 32 -9.55 7.95 -45.32
CA LEU A 32 -10.85 8.17 -44.67
C LEU A 32 -10.71 8.89 -43.32
N PRO A 33 -11.68 9.74 -42.92
CA PRO A 33 -11.61 10.44 -41.63
C PRO A 33 -11.59 9.46 -40.45
N ILE A 34 -10.65 9.68 -39.52
CA ILE A 34 -10.33 8.83 -38.36
C ILE A 34 -11.55 8.41 -37.54
N ARG A 35 -12.54 9.30 -37.40
CA ARG A 35 -13.76 9.02 -36.65
C ARG A 35 -14.57 7.88 -37.29
N HIS A 36 -14.57 7.79 -38.62
CA HIS A 36 -15.30 6.75 -39.34
C HIS A 36 -14.55 5.43 -39.32
N THR A 37 -13.23 5.43 -39.50
CA THR A 37 -12.43 4.20 -39.40
C THR A 37 -12.50 3.59 -38.00
N ASN A 38 -12.40 4.40 -36.94
CA ASN A 38 -12.54 3.92 -35.56
C ASN A 38 -13.92 3.32 -35.28
N LEU A 39 -14.99 3.95 -35.79
CA LEU A 39 -16.34 3.43 -35.64
C LEU A 39 -16.50 2.09 -36.38
N ILE A 40 -15.97 1.99 -37.60
CA ILE A 40 -16.03 0.76 -38.42
C ILE A 40 -15.28 -0.38 -37.73
N PHE A 41 -14.04 -0.16 -37.29
CA PHE A 41 -13.25 -1.21 -36.66
C PHE A 41 -13.78 -1.59 -35.27
N SER A 42 -14.33 -0.65 -34.51
CA SER A 42 -15.00 -0.96 -33.23
C SER A 42 -16.27 -1.78 -33.43
N ALA A 43 -17.08 -1.44 -34.43
CA ALA A 43 -18.28 -2.19 -34.78
C ALA A 43 -17.93 -3.58 -35.32
N LEU A 44 -16.89 -3.70 -36.17
CA LEU A 44 -16.39 -4.97 -36.69
C LEU A 44 -15.87 -5.87 -35.56
N PHE A 45 -15.12 -5.31 -34.60
CA PHE A 45 -14.64 -6.03 -33.43
C PHE A 45 -15.80 -6.58 -32.60
N ALA A 46 -16.76 -5.73 -32.23
CA ALA A 46 -17.91 -6.13 -31.43
C ALA A 46 -18.79 -7.18 -32.15
N ALA A 47 -19.04 -7.01 -33.45
CA ALA A 47 -19.83 -7.94 -34.25
C ALA A 47 -19.13 -9.30 -34.40
N SER A 48 -17.83 -9.31 -34.69
CA SER A 48 -17.03 -10.54 -34.83
C SER A 48 -16.95 -11.31 -33.51
N LEU A 49 -16.74 -10.60 -32.39
CA LEU A 49 -16.71 -11.18 -31.05
C LEU A 49 -18.08 -11.77 -30.66
N ALA A 50 -19.16 -11.03 -30.89
CA ALA A 50 -20.51 -11.50 -30.58
C ALA A 50 -20.91 -12.72 -31.43
N TYR A 51 -20.53 -12.75 -32.71
CA TYR A 51 -20.76 -13.89 -33.59
C TYR A 51 -20.00 -15.14 -33.13
N LEU A 52 -18.70 -15.01 -32.85
CA LEU A 52 -17.87 -16.14 -32.37
C LEU A 52 -18.36 -16.68 -31.03
N MET A 53 -18.74 -15.81 -30.09
CA MET A 53 -19.30 -16.22 -28.80
C MET A 53 -20.63 -16.99 -28.96
N ARG A 54 -21.49 -16.56 -29.89
CA ARG A 54 -22.74 -17.27 -30.20
C ARG A 54 -22.47 -18.63 -30.83
N ARG A 55 -21.56 -18.70 -31.80
CA ARG A 55 -21.20 -19.96 -32.47
C ARG A 55 -20.51 -20.95 -31.56
N TRP A 56 -19.56 -20.52 -30.73
CA TRP A 56 -18.91 -21.41 -29.77
C TRP A 56 -19.89 -21.93 -28.72
N ARG A 57 -20.87 -21.11 -28.30
CA ARG A 57 -21.95 -21.55 -27.42
C ARG A 57 -22.83 -22.62 -28.08
N GLU A 58 -23.15 -22.49 -29.36
CA GLU A 58 -23.88 -23.51 -30.13
C GLU A 58 -23.07 -24.80 -30.29
N LYS A 59 -21.76 -24.69 -30.50
CA LYS A 59 -20.87 -25.86 -30.60
C LYS A 59 -20.76 -26.63 -29.29
N ILE A 60 -20.62 -25.91 -28.17
CA ILE A 60 -20.65 -26.50 -26.83
C ILE A 60 -21.98 -27.24 -26.58
N ARG A 61 -23.11 -26.67 -27.02
CA ARG A 61 -24.44 -27.30 -26.86
C ARG A 61 -24.65 -28.53 -27.75
N SER A 62 -24.05 -28.55 -28.94
CA SER A 62 -24.15 -29.66 -29.90
C SER A 62 -23.03 -30.69 -29.75
N SER A 63 -22.15 -30.55 -28.75
CA SER A 63 -20.95 -31.38 -28.54
C SER A 63 -20.05 -31.47 -29.78
N THR A 64 -20.05 -30.43 -30.63
CA THR A 64 -19.15 -30.35 -31.78
C THR A 64 -17.79 -29.81 -31.32
N PRO A 65 -16.67 -30.39 -31.79
CA PRO A 65 -15.35 -29.96 -31.32
C PRO A 65 -15.05 -28.51 -31.73
N LEU A 66 -14.61 -27.70 -30.78
CA LEU A 66 -14.33 -26.26 -30.98
C LEU A 66 -13.19 -25.97 -31.98
N HIS A 67 -12.33 -26.95 -32.25
CA HIS A 67 -11.24 -26.82 -33.22
C HIS A 67 -11.68 -27.02 -34.68
N VAL A 68 -12.90 -27.49 -34.92
CA VAL A 68 -13.48 -27.54 -36.26
C VAL A 68 -14.06 -26.16 -36.54
N VAL A 69 -13.49 -25.42 -37.48
CA VAL A 69 -13.85 -24.01 -37.75
C VAL A 69 -14.36 -23.86 -39.18
N ASP A 70 -15.56 -23.32 -39.34
CA ASP A 70 -16.17 -23.07 -40.65
C ASP A 70 -15.63 -21.78 -41.28
N LEU A 71 -15.79 -21.62 -42.60
CA LEU A 71 -15.31 -20.45 -43.35
C LEU A 71 -15.79 -19.12 -42.73
N THR A 72 -17.02 -19.07 -42.21
CA THR A 72 -17.58 -17.86 -41.57
C THR A 72 -16.93 -17.54 -40.23
N GLU A 73 -16.52 -18.56 -39.47
CA GLU A 73 -15.81 -18.38 -38.21
C GLU A 73 -14.35 -18.00 -38.46
N ILE A 74 -13.72 -18.57 -39.49
CA ILE A 74 -12.38 -18.15 -39.94
C ILE A 74 -12.40 -16.66 -40.29
N LEU A 75 -13.35 -16.22 -41.13
CA LEU A 75 -13.49 -14.81 -41.51
C LEU A 75 -13.74 -13.90 -40.29
N SER A 76 -14.52 -14.37 -39.32
CA SER A 76 -14.79 -13.63 -38.08
C SER A 76 -13.57 -13.56 -37.15
N ILE A 77 -12.76 -14.61 -37.09
CA ILE A 77 -11.48 -14.61 -36.34
C ILE A 77 -10.51 -13.63 -36.98
N PHE A 78 -10.38 -13.65 -38.31
CA PHE A 78 -9.57 -12.66 -39.03
C PHE A 78 -10.07 -11.23 -38.80
N GLY A 79 -11.39 -11.00 -38.88
CA GLY A 79 -12.00 -9.71 -38.58
C GLY A 79 -11.73 -9.23 -37.15
N LEU A 80 -11.81 -10.14 -36.17
CA LEU A 80 -11.52 -9.87 -34.76
C LEU A 80 -10.05 -9.50 -34.55
N VAL A 81 -9.11 -10.28 -35.11
CA VAL A 81 -7.68 -10.04 -34.96
C VAL A 81 -7.26 -8.74 -35.67
N ALA A 82 -7.74 -8.51 -36.89
CA ALA A 82 -7.42 -7.31 -37.65
C ALA A 82 -7.95 -6.04 -36.96
N SER A 83 -9.19 -6.07 -36.46
CA SER A 83 -9.76 -4.95 -35.71
C SER A 83 -9.09 -4.75 -34.35
N LEU A 84 -8.69 -5.82 -33.67
CA LEU A 84 -7.93 -5.74 -32.41
C LEU A 84 -6.55 -5.09 -32.62
N ILE A 85 -5.81 -5.51 -33.66
CA ILE A 85 -4.52 -4.90 -34.01
C ILE A 85 -4.72 -3.42 -34.32
N TYR A 86 -5.73 -3.07 -35.12
CA TYR A 86 -6.05 -1.67 -35.44
C TYR A 86 -6.35 -0.84 -34.18
N LEU A 87 -7.22 -1.34 -33.29
CA LEU A 87 -7.59 -0.65 -32.07
C LEU A 87 -6.41 -0.52 -31.09
N LEU A 88 -5.57 -1.55 -30.96
CA LEU A 88 -4.38 -1.50 -30.12
C LEU A 88 -3.31 -0.55 -30.68
N SER A 89 -3.10 -0.55 -31.99
CA SER A 89 -2.16 0.39 -32.63
C SER A 89 -2.64 1.83 -32.54
N PHE A 90 -3.94 2.09 -32.69
CA PHE A 90 -4.49 3.45 -32.68
C PHE A 90 -4.68 4.02 -31.26
N PHE A 91 -5.21 3.23 -30.31
CA PHE A 91 -5.30 3.65 -28.90
C PHE A 91 -3.93 3.60 -28.19
N GLY A 92 -3.02 2.72 -28.62
CA GLY A 92 -1.66 2.63 -28.10
C GLY A 92 -0.81 3.87 -28.40
N ILE A 93 -0.99 4.50 -29.58
CA ILE A 93 -0.28 5.74 -29.91
C ILE A 93 -0.79 6.94 -29.10
N ALA A 94 -2.09 7.03 -28.79
CA ALA A 94 -2.61 8.08 -27.89
C ALA A 94 -2.07 7.93 -26.45
N PHE A 95 -1.86 6.69 -26.00
CA PHE A 95 -1.24 6.40 -24.70
C PHE A 95 0.26 6.76 -24.70
N VAL A 96 0.99 6.45 -25.78
CA VAL A 96 2.41 6.80 -25.92
C VAL A 96 2.61 8.30 -26.15
N GLN A 97 1.77 8.97 -26.93
CA GLN A 97 1.82 10.43 -27.12
C GLN A 97 1.42 11.19 -25.84
N SER A 98 0.50 10.69 -25.02
CA SER A 98 0.21 11.29 -23.70
C SER A 98 1.39 11.20 -22.73
N ILE A 99 2.29 10.23 -22.92
CA ILE A 99 3.50 10.05 -22.10
C ILE A 99 4.68 10.86 -22.68
N VAL A 100 4.72 11.07 -23.99
CA VAL A 100 5.76 11.87 -24.66
C VAL A 100 5.44 13.37 -24.63
N SER A 101 4.18 13.78 -24.81
CA SER A 101 3.75 15.19 -24.73
C SER A 101 3.73 15.77 -23.31
N SER A 102 3.89 14.97 -22.25
CA SER A 102 4.16 15.51 -20.91
C SER A 102 5.62 15.91 -20.70
N SER A 103 6.48 15.76 -21.73
CA SER A 103 7.92 15.91 -21.61
C SER A 103 8.52 17.06 -22.45
N ASP A 104 7.73 17.72 -23.29
CA ASP A 104 8.20 18.85 -24.10
C ASP A 104 7.05 19.87 -24.28
N GLU A 105 7.10 20.98 -23.55
CA GLU A 105 6.54 22.28 -23.98
C GLU A 105 7.05 23.38 -23.01
N ASP A 106 8.17 24.00 -23.40
CA ASP A 106 8.61 25.31 -22.92
C ASP A 106 7.81 26.42 -23.64
N GLU A 107 7.24 27.32 -22.83
CA GLU A 107 7.10 28.78 -22.99
C GLU A 107 6.76 29.37 -24.39
N ASP A 108 5.55 29.95 -24.49
CA ASP A 108 5.44 31.28 -25.13
C ASP A 108 4.38 32.17 -24.46
N PHE A 109 4.78 33.43 -24.30
CA PHE A 109 4.32 34.44 -23.34
C PHE A 109 3.01 35.14 -23.77
N LEU A 110 2.00 35.26 -22.89
CA LEU A 110 1.02 36.35 -22.93
C LEU A 110 0.76 36.93 -21.53
N VAL A 111 1.13 38.20 -21.39
CA VAL A 111 1.18 39.01 -20.17
C VAL A 111 -0.20 39.31 -19.60
N GLY A 112 -0.44 38.93 -18.33
CA GLY A 112 -1.48 39.47 -17.44
C GLY A 112 -0.85 40.22 -16.26
N PRO A 113 -1.57 41.17 -15.60
CA PRO A 113 -0.99 42.11 -14.65
C PRO A 113 -0.51 41.44 -13.35
N PRO A 114 0.50 42.01 -12.66
CA PRO A 114 1.21 41.31 -11.58
C PRO A 114 0.34 41.14 -10.33
N ALA A 115 0.26 39.90 -9.84
CA ALA A 115 -0.22 39.58 -8.51
C ALA A 115 0.86 39.94 -7.46
N ALA A 116 0.40 40.39 -6.29
CA ALA A 116 1.24 40.83 -5.17
C ALA A 116 2.23 39.75 -4.69
N PRO A 117 3.42 40.13 -4.20
CA PRO A 117 4.43 39.17 -3.77
C PRO A 117 3.95 38.33 -2.59
N ALA A 118 4.19 37.02 -2.68
CA ALA A 118 4.01 36.06 -1.60
C ALA A 118 4.90 36.42 -0.40
N PRO A 119 4.48 36.14 0.85
CA PRO A 119 5.29 36.42 2.02
C PRO A 119 6.60 35.62 1.99
N SER A 120 7.69 36.31 2.30
CA SER A 120 9.07 35.82 2.34
C SER A 120 9.21 34.53 3.16
N GLN A 121 9.96 33.57 2.61
CA GLN A 121 10.43 32.37 3.30
C GLN A 121 11.13 32.75 4.62
N CYS A 122 10.87 31.96 5.66
CA CYS A 122 11.50 32.09 6.97
C CYS A 122 13.01 31.80 6.82
N GLY A 123 13.84 32.84 6.97
CA GLY A 123 15.30 32.79 6.81
C GLY A 123 16.01 32.14 8.01
N LEU A 124 15.88 30.82 8.15
CA LEU A 124 16.61 30.04 9.17
C LEU A 124 17.34 28.81 8.63
N LEU A 125 17.52 28.70 7.32
CA LEU A 125 18.51 27.82 6.70
C LEU A 125 19.24 28.63 5.62
N GLY A 126 20.57 28.64 5.69
CA GLY A 126 21.48 29.55 5.01
C GLY A 126 21.30 29.63 3.50
N GLY A 127 21.64 30.80 2.96
CA GLY A 127 21.52 31.13 1.54
C GLY A 127 22.28 30.15 0.64
N ALA A 128 21.64 29.82 -0.48
CA ALA A 128 22.27 29.15 -1.60
C ALA A 128 23.18 30.16 -2.32
N ASP A 129 24.43 30.27 -1.86
CA ASP A 129 25.51 30.70 -2.73
C ASP A 129 25.79 29.58 -3.74
N ALA A 130 25.99 29.94 -5.01
CA ALA A 130 26.38 29.03 -6.06
C ALA A 130 27.72 28.36 -5.71
N VAL A 131 27.65 27.13 -5.18
CA VAL A 131 28.82 26.31 -4.88
C VAL A 131 29.45 25.91 -6.21
N VAL A 132 30.59 26.51 -6.54
CA VAL A 132 31.55 25.98 -7.52
C VAL A 132 31.78 24.51 -7.15
N PRO A 133 31.66 23.54 -8.08
CA PRO A 133 31.86 22.13 -7.72
C PRO A 133 33.27 21.97 -7.18
N GLU A 134 33.37 21.77 -5.86
CA GLU A 134 34.64 21.40 -5.22
C GLU A 134 35.15 20.16 -5.95
N LYS A 135 36.38 20.25 -6.44
CA LYS A 135 37.03 19.14 -7.12
C LYS A 135 37.07 17.98 -6.13
N MET A 136 36.42 16.87 -6.49
CA MET A 136 36.37 15.67 -5.66
C MET A 136 37.81 15.25 -5.30
N PRO A 137 38.06 14.80 -4.05
CA PRO A 137 39.39 14.32 -3.65
C PRO A 137 39.91 13.27 -4.63
N GLU A 138 41.22 13.29 -4.93
CA GLU A 138 41.81 12.38 -5.92
C GLU A 138 41.62 10.90 -5.56
N GLU A 139 41.63 10.58 -4.27
CA GLU A 139 41.33 9.24 -3.76
C GLU A 139 39.90 8.81 -4.11
N ASP A 140 38.92 9.70 -3.92
CA ASP A 140 37.52 9.44 -4.24
C ASP A 140 37.32 9.27 -5.76
N GLU A 141 38.03 10.06 -6.57
CA GLU A 141 38.06 9.93 -8.03
C GLU A 141 38.58 8.56 -8.47
N GLU A 142 39.68 8.08 -7.89
CA GLU A 142 40.25 6.77 -8.20
C GLU A 142 39.31 5.62 -7.79
N ILE A 143 38.68 5.74 -6.63
CA ILE A 143 37.70 4.75 -6.15
C ILE A 143 36.51 4.70 -7.10
N VAL A 144 35.93 5.84 -7.43
CA VAL A 144 34.80 5.93 -8.37
C VAL A 144 35.18 5.36 -9.73
N ALA A 145 36.33 5.75 -10.30
CA ALA A 145 36.81 5.23 -11.58
C ALA A 145 36.99 3.71 -11.53
N SER A 146 37.49 3.17 -10.42
CA SER A 146 37.66 1.73 -10.22
C SER A 146 36.33 0.97 -10.11
N VAL A 147 35.30 1.57 -9.48
CA VAL A 147 33.94 1.02 -9.43
C VAL A 147 33.29 1.05 -10.81
N VAL A 148 33.40 2.18 -11.54
CA VAL A 148 32.90 2.34 -12.91
C VAL A 148 33.54 1.33 -13.87
N ALA A 149 34.85 1.09 -13.73
CA ALA A 149 35.58 0.10 -14.52
C ALA A 149 35.31 -1.36 -14.09
N GLY A 150 34.51 -1.60 -13.05
CA GLY A 150 34.21 -2.94 -12.54
C GLY A 150 35.37 -3.62 -11.79
N LYS A 151 36.46 -2.89 -11.50
CA LYS A 151 37.62 -3.41 -10.76
C LYS A 151 37.34 -3.57 -9.27
N VAL A 152 36.48 -2.70 -8.72
CA VAL A 152 36.04 -2.74 -7.31
C VAL A 152 34.53 -2.95 -7.27
N PRO A 153 34.03 -4.06 -6.67
CA PRO A 153 32.59 -4.25 -6.51
C PRO A 153 31.99 -3.20 -5.57
N SER A 154 30.86 -2.60 -5.93
CA SER A 154 30.28 -1.50 -5.13
C SER A 154 29.85 -1.90 -3.70
N TYR A 155 29.53 -3.18 -3.46
CA TYR A 155 29.05 -3.64 -2.15
C TYR A 155 30.14 -3.73 -1.07
N VAL A 156 31.42 -3.59 -1.42
CA VAL A 156 32.52 -3.65 -0.44
C VAL A 156 32.92 -2.27 0.08
N LEU A 157 32.34 -1.19 -0.45
CA LEU A 157 32.75 0.19 -0.15
C LEU A 157 32.59 0.52 1.33
N GLU A 158 31.50 0.12 1.97
CA GLU A 158 31.28 0.35 3.39
C GLU A 158 32.37 -0.30 4.24
N THR A 159 32.75 -1.55 3.92
CA THR A 159 33.79 -2.29 4.66
C THR A 159 35.18 -1.75 4.40
N ARG A 160 35.50 -1.34 3.16
CA ARG A 160 36.82 -0.80 2.80
C ARG A 160 37.08 0.60 3.36
N LEU A 161 36.05 1.45 3.34
CA LEU A 161 36.20 2.86 3.70
C LEU A 161 35.98 3.11 5.20
N GLY A 162 35.25 2.23 5.89
CA GLY A 162 34.84 2.46 7.27
C GLY A 162 33.86 3.62 7.46
N ASP A 163 33.40 4.24 6.37
CA ASP A 163 32.47 5.35 6.34
C ASP A 163 31.31 5.03 5.38
N CYS A 164 30.15 4.71 5.94
CA CYS A 164 28.96 4.34 5.17
C CYS A 164 28.37 5.51 4.37
N ARG A 165 28.49 6.75 4.84
CA ARG A 165 27.98 7.93 4.12
C ARG A 165 28.87 8.22 2.93
N ARG A 166 30.20 8.20 3.10
CA ARG A 166 31.16 8.33 2.00
C ARG A 166 30.95 7.20 0.98
N ALA A 167 30.79 5.96 1.43
CA ALA A 167 30.51 4.82 0.55
C ALA A 167 29.24 5.03 -0.31
N ALA A 168 28.14 5.50 0.29
CA ALA A 168 26.90 5.81 -0.43
C ALA A 168 27.10 6.94 -1.46
N GLY A 169 27.87 7.97 -1.10
CA GLY A 169 28.21 9.08 -2.00
C GLY A 169 29.04 8.64 -3.20
N LEU A 170 30.12 7.87 -2.98
CA LEU A 170 30.95 7.34 -4.07
C LEU A 170 30.18 6.38 -4.97
N ARG A 171 29.30 5.56 -4.40
CA ARG A 171 28.40 4.70 -5.17
C ARG A 171 27.45 5.50 -6.05
N ARG A 172 26.80 6.52 -5.48
CA ARG A 172 25.91 7.43 -6.20
C ARG A 172 26.64 8.10 -7.37
N GLU A 173 27.86 8.57 -7.15
CA GLU A 173 28.70 9.19 -8.17
C GLU A 173 29.10 8.19 -9.27
N ALA A 174 29.47 6.95 -8.91
CA ALA A 174 29.74 5.90 -9.89
C ALA A 174 28.51 5.60 -10.76
N VAL A 175 27.31 5.49 -10.17
CA VAL A 175 26.06 5.26 -10.92
C VAL A 175 25.74 6.46 -11.82
N ARG A 176 25.97 7.69 -11.36
CA ARG A 176 25.81 8.91 -12.17
C ARG A 176 26.67 8.85 -13.44
N ARG A 177 27.94 8.42 -13.33
CA ARG A 177 28.84 8.27 -14.48
C ARG A 177 28.45 7.15 -15.42
N ILE A 178 28.03 6.00 -14.88
CA ILE A 178 27.59 4.84 -15.67
C ILE A 178 26.33 5.19 -16.47
N THR A 179 25.39 5.90 -15.86
CA THR A 179 24.06 6.16 -16.44
C THR A 179 23.94 7.50 -17.16
N GLY A 180 24.84 8.44 -16.89
CA GLY A 180 24.75 9.84 -17.34
C GLY A 180 23.63 10.64 -16.68
N ARG A 181 22.95 10.12 -15.63
CA ARG A 181 21.78 10.75 -15.00
C ARG A 181 22.08 11.25 -13.60
N GLN A 182 21.53 12.43 -13.28
CA GLN A 182 21.59 13.02 -11.95
C GLN A 182 20.58 12.37 -10.99
N PHE A 183 20.84 12.51 -9.69
CA PHE A 183 19.99 12.02 -8.59
C PHE A 183 19.22 13.17 -7.93
N GLU A 184 18.57 14.00 -8.73
CA GLU A 184 17.73 15.10 -8.22
C GLU A 184 16.57 14.55 -7.38
N GLY A 185 16.26 15.21 -6.26
CA GLY A 185 15.18 14.80 -5.36
C GLY A 185 15.46 13.57 -4.48
N LEU A 186 16.65 12.97 -4.58
CA LEU A 186 17.11 11.91 -3.66
C LEU A 186 18.21 12.47 -2.76
N PRO A 187 17.92 12.86 -1.50
CA PRO A 187 18.94 13.35 -0.59
C PRO A 187 20.00 12.29 -0.25
N LEU A 188 21.23 12.75 0.01
CA LEU A 188 22.31 11.92 0.54
C LEU A 188 22.52 12.20 2.03
N ASP A 189 22.52 13.46 2.43
CA ASP A 189 22.80 13.89 3.80
C ASP A 189 21.58 13.87 4.72
N GLY A 190 21.82 13.87 6.03
CA GLY A 190 20.76 13.85 7.05
C GLY A 190 20.23 12.44 7.37
N PHE A 191 20.92 11.38 6.94
CA PHE A 191 20.57 9.99 7.21
C PHE A 191 21.74 9.21 7.82
N ASP A 192 21.46 8.42 8.86
CA ASP A 192 22.46 7.56 9.52
C ASP A 192 22.62 6.24 8.74
N TYR A 193 23.53 6.21 7.78
CA TYR A 193 23.83 5.00 6.98
C TYR A 193 24.45 3.86 7.80
N ALA A 194 25.06 4.15 8.95
CA ALA A 194 25.61 3.09 9.80
C ALA A 194 24.47 2.26 10.43
N SER A 195 23.32 2.87 10.70
CA SER A 195 22.16 2.18 11.28
C SER A 195 21.54 1.11 10.37
N ILE A 196 21.66 1.24 9.04
CA ILE A 196 21.08 0.29 8.07
C ILE A 196 22.03 -0.81 7.63
N LEU A 197 23.33 -0.66 7.87
CA LEU A 197 24.36 -1.55 7.37
C LEU A 197 24.15 -2.99 7.90
N GLY A 198 24.00 -3.95 6.98
CA GLY A 198 23.80 -5.36 7.30
C GLY A 198 22.47 -5.68 7.97
N GLN A 199 21.51 -4.73 7.96
CA GLN A 199 20.24 -4.86 8.66
C GLN A 199 19.03 -4.55 7.76
N CYS A 200 19.05 -3.42 7.04
CA CYS A 200 17.83 -2.90 6.39
C CYS A 200 17.94 -2.74 4.88
N CYS A 201 19.09 -2.30 4.35
CA CYS A 201 19.27 -2.07 2.92
C CYS A 201 20.74 -2.21 2.53
N GLU A 202 20.99 -2.87 1.41
CA GLU A 202 22.29 -2.96 0.77
C GLU A 202 22.47 -1.86 -0.27
N LEU A 203 23.72 -1.52 -0.59
CA LEU A 203 24.07 -0.61 -1.68
C LEU A 203 23.34 0.77 -1.67
N PRO A 204 23.20 1.46 -0.53
CA PRO A 204 22.48 2.73 -0.48
C PRO A 204 23.12 3.81 -1.38
N VAL A 205 22.28 4.63 -2.02
CA VAL A 205 22.67 5.80 -2.84
C VAL A 205 22.00 7.10 -2.39
N GLY A 206 21.23 7.03 -1.30
CA GLY A 206 20.37 8.08 -0.77
C GLY A 206 19.17 7.47 -0.06
N TYR A 207 18.17 8.28 0.21
CA TYR A 207 16.90 7.85 0.81
C TYR A 207 15.72 8.66 0.25
N VAL A 208 14.51 8.09 0.32
CA VAL A 208 13.28 8.76 -0.11
C VAL A 208 12.59 9.41 1.09
N GLN A 209 12.20 10.67 0.96
CA GLN A 209 11.40 11.37 1.95
C GLN A 209 9.91 11.18 1.67
N LEU A 210 9.15 10.74 2.68
CA LEU A 210 7.70 10.58 2.59
C LEU A 210 6.99 11.53 3.57
N PRO A 211 5.95 12.28 3.13
CA PRO A 211 5.15 13.08 4.04
C PRO A 211 4.49 12.21 5.11
N VAL A 212 4.59 12.62 6.38
CA VAL A 212 3.94 11.96 7.51
C VAL A 212 2.89 12.89 8.11
N GLY A 213 1.63 12.46 8.07
CA GLY A 213 0.52 13.12 8.75
C GLY A 213 0.11 12.40 10.03
N ILE A 214 -0.68 13.08 10.87
CA ILE A 214 -1.25 12.51 12.11
C ILE A 214 -2.77 12.52 12.01
N ALA A 215 -3.40 11.36 12.25
CA ALA A 215 -4.85 11.24 12.42
C ALA A 215 -5.19 11.02 13.89
N GLY A 216 -6.13 11.79 14.46
CA GLY A 216 -6.59 11.56 15.82
C GLY A 216 -7.23 12.77 16.53
N PRO A 217 -7.63 12.59 17.80
CA PRO A 217 -7.42 11.38 18.59
C PRO A 217 -8.39 10.25 18.20
N LEU A 218 -7.85 9.04 18.02
CA LEU A 218 -8.61 7.79 17.98
C LEU A 218 -8.89 7.37 19.42
N LEU A 219 -10.16 7.32 19.83
CA LEU A 219 -10.56 6.78 21.13
C LEU A 219 -10.82 5.28 20.99
N LEU A 220 -9.92 4.46 21.51
CA LEU A 220 -9.94 3.00 21.40
C LEU A 220 -9.65 2.38 22.77
N ASP A 221 -10.50 1.45 23.22
CA ASP A 221 -10.35 0.74 24.50
C ASP A 221 -10.16 1.69 25.70
N GLY A 222 -10.85 2.83 25.68
CA GLY A 222 -10.77 3.88 26.69
C GLY A 222 -9.53 4.77 26.63
N GLN A 223 -8.63 4.55 25.67
CA GLN A 223 -7.39 5.30 25.48
C GLN A 223 -7.44 6.18 24.22
N ARG A 224 -6.69 7.29 24.22
CA ARG A 224 -6.59 8.20 23.07
C ARG A 224 -5.26 8.01 22.36
N PHE A 225 -5.33 7.79 21.05
CA PHE A 225 -4.16 7.59 20.21
C PHE A 225 -4.09 8.63 19.08
N TYR A 226 -2.87 9.04 18.73
CA TYR A 226 -2.59 9.86 17.56
C TYR A 226 -1.77 9.01 16.58
N VAL A 227 -2.37 8.68 15.45
CA VAL A 227 -1.87 7.66 14.54
C VAL A 227 -0.99 8.31 13.46
N PRO A 228 0.31 7.99 13.38
CA PRO A 228 1.17 8.48 12.31
C PRO A 228 0.89 7.72 11.01
N MET A 229 0.85 8.45 9.90
CA MET A 229 0.53 7.92 8.57
C MET A 229 1.45 8.54 7.52
N ALA A 230 2.32 7.73 6.93
CA ALA A 230 3.23 8.15 5.86
C ALA A 230 2.57 7.87 4.51
N THR A 231 2.28 8.92 3.73
CA THR A 231 1.56 8.76 2.45
C THR A 231 1.77 9.96 1.54
N THR A 232 1.70 9.71 0.24
CA THR A 232 1.58 10.73 -0.80
C THR A 232 0.16 10.81 -1.38
N GLU A 233 -0.76 9.95 -0.93
CA GLU A 233 -2.15 9.99 -1.36
C GLU A 233 -2.88 11.16 -0.67
N GLY A 234 -3.30 12.14 -1.47
CA GLY A 234 -4.10 13.26 -1.01
C GLY A 234 -5.39 12.80 -0.33
N CYS A 235 -5.81 13.55 0.68
CA CYS A 235 -7.03 13.31 1.48
C CYS A 235 -7.03 12.07 2.41
N LEU A 236 -6.09 11.12 2.28
CA LEU A 236 -6.09 9.89 3.10
C LEU A 236 -6.06 10.19 4.61
N VAL A 237 -5.08 10.99 5.06
CA VAL A 237 -4.94 11.35 6.49
C VAL A 237 -6.14 12.17 6.95
N ALA A 238 -6.63 13.10 6.12
CA ALA A 238 -7.77 13.95 6.46
C ALA A 238 -9.06 13.13 6.63
N SER A 239 -9.28 12.12 5.80
CA SER A 239 -10.45 11.25 5.90
C SER A 239 -10.35 10.31 7.09
N THR A 240 -9.19 9.68 7.30
CA THR A 240 -8.93 8.86 8.51
C THR A 240 -9.17 9.68 9.79
N ASN A 241 -8.72 10.93 9.82
CA ASN A 241 -8.94 11.84 10.94
C ASN A 241 -10.43 12.16 11.17
N ARG A 242 -11.23 12.26 10.10
CA ARG A 242 -12.69 12.42 10.17
C ARG A 242 -13.36 11.17 10.75
N GLY A 243 -12.89 9.97 10.38
CA GLY A 243 -13.30 8.70 10.98
C GLY A 243 -13.02 8.65 12.49
N CYS A 244 -11.78 8.98 12.90
CA CYS A 244 -11.40 9.09 14.31
C CYS A 244 -12.33 10.03 15.10
N LYS A 245 -12.69 11.18 14.50
CA LYS A 245 -13.63 12.13 15.11
C LYS A 245 -15.03 11.54 15.30
N ALA A 246 -15.56 10.84 14.29
CA ALA A 246 -16.88 10.21 14.38
C ALA A 246 -16.92 9.14 15.49
N ILE A 247 -15.87 8.33 15.58
CA ILE A 247 -15.70 7.32 16.64
C ILE A 247 -15.62 7.98 18.02
N ALA A 248 -14.75 8.98 18.18
CA ALA A 248 -14.54 9.65 19.46
C ALA A 248 -15.78 10.41 19.95
N GLU A 249 -16.51 11.12 19.07
CA GLU A 249 -17.77 11.80 19.42
C GLU A 249 -18.90 10.80 19.76
N SER A 250 -18.78 9.53 19.36
CA SER A 250 -19.78 8.49 19.62
C SER A 250 -19.46 7.59 20.82
N GLY A 251 -18.35 7.85 21.52
CA GLY A 251 -17.97 7.12 22.75
C GLY A 251 -16.75 6.21 22.61
N GLY A 252 -16.15 6.13 21.42
CA GLY A 252 -14.96 5.33 21.15
C GLY A 252 -15.26 3.98 20.51
N ALA A 253 -14.19 3.28 20.16
CA ALA A 253 -14.20 1.92 19.65
C ALA A 253 -13.67 0.94 20.70
N THR A 254 -13.99 -0.34 20.54
CA THR A 254 -13.45 -1.45 21.33
C THR A 254 -12.76 -2.44 20.41
N SER A 255 -11.62 -3.00 20.83
CA SER A 255 -10.90 -4.03 20.05
C SER A 255 -10.53 -5.27 20.85
N VAL A 256 -10.39 -6.39 20.14
CA VAL A 256 -10.00 -7.68 20.71
C VAL A 256 -9.03 -8.38 19.77
N VAL A 257 -7.89 -8.85 20.32
CA VAL A 257 -6.97 -9.77 19.62
C VAL A 257 -7.45 -11.20 19.85
N LEU A 258 -7.90 -11.85 18.78
CA LEU A 258 -8.43 -13.22 18.78
C LEU A 258 -7.32 -14.28 18.71
N ARG A 259 -6.25 -13.99 17.96
CA ARG A 259 -5.12 -14.90 17.74
C ARG A 259 -3.82 -14.11 17.60
N ASP A 260 -2.72 -14.70 18.06
CA ASP A 260 -1.36 -14.18 17.87
C ASP A 260 -0.40 -15.34 17.56
N ALA A 261 -0.19 -15.57 16.27
CA ALA A 261 0.53 -16.72 15.75
C ALA A 261 1.15 -16.40 14.39
N MET A 262 2.45 -16.16 14.34
CA MET A 262 3.16 -16.08 13.07
C MET A 262 3.43 -17.49 12.55
N THR A 263 3.55 -17.64 11.23
CA THR A 263 3.64 -18.94 10.57
C THR A 263 4.86 -19.10 9.67
N ARG A 264 5.37 -20.32 9.59
CA ARG A 264 6.32 -20.79 8.58
C ARG A 264 5.90 -22.16 8.10
N ALA A 265 5.99 -22.40 6.80
CA ALA A 265 5.54 -23.66 6.24
C ALA A 265 6.59 -24.28 5.31
N PRO A 266 7.48 -25.15 5.80
CA PRO A 266 8.34 -25.97 4.96
C PRO A 266 7.53 -26.94 4.10
N VAL A 267 8.16 -27.38 3.01
CA VAL A 267 7.68 -28.45 2.16
C VAL A 267 8.73 -29.54 2.08
N ALA A 268 8.31 -30.76 2.39
CA ALA A 268 9.11 -31.96 2.26
C ALA A 268 8.49 -32.92 1.23
N ARG A 269 9.32 -33.76 0.63
CA ARG A 269 8.93 -34.76 -0.35
C ARG A 269 9.36 -36.14 0.13
N PHE A 270 8.52 -37.13 -0.14
CA PHE A 270 8.79 -38.53 0.18
C PHE A 270 8.81 -39.40 -1.08
N PRO A 271 9.35 -40.63 -1.00
CA PRO A 271 9.24 -41.61 -2.08
C PRO A 271 7.78 -41.96 -2.43
N THR A 272 6.91 -42.01 -1.42
CA THR A 272 5.48 -42.35 -1.60
C THR A 272 4.56 -41.44 -0.81
N ALA A 273 3.30 -41.33 -1.24
CA ALA A 273 2.28 -40.61 -0.49
C ALA A 273 2.00 -41.23 0.90
N ARG A 274 2.16 -42.55 1.04
CA ARG A 274 2.02 -43.24 2.33
C ARG A 274 3.03 -42.73 3.36
N ARG A 275 4.31 -42.63 2.98
CA ARG A 275 5.37 -42.10 3.87
C ARG A 275 5.12 -40.65 4.27
N ALA A 276 4.69 -39.80 3.33
CA ALA A 276 4.28 -38.43 3.65
C ALA A 276 3.08 -38.39 4.63
N ALA A 277 2.12 -39.31 4.49
CA ALA A 277 0.98 -39.42 5.40
C ALA A 277 1.39 -39.90 6.81
N GLU A 278 2.39 -40.76 6.92
CA GLU A 278 2.95 -41.18 8.21
C GLU A 278 3.57 -39.99 8.96
N LEU A 279 4.35 -39.14 8.28
CA LEU A 279 4.86 -37.91 8.91
C LEU A 279 3.74 -36.92 9.26
N LYS A 280 2.72 -36.78 8.41
CA LYS A 280 1.54 -35.96 8.74
C LYS A 280 0.88 -36.45 10.03
N ALA A 281 0.63 -37.74 10.14
CA ALA A 281 0.02 -38.34 11.33
C ALA A 281 0.90 -38.12 12.57
N PHE A 282 2.22 -38.26 12.44
CA PHE A 282 3.16 -38.00 13.53
C PHE A 282 3.12 -36.55 14.03
N LEU A 283 3.12 -35.57 13.11
CA LEU A 283 3.12 -34.13 13.43
C LEU A 283 1.80 -33.64 14.04
N GLU A 284 0.69 -34.26 13.67
CA GLU A 284 -0.65 -33.89 14.14
C GLU A 284 -1.13 -34.70 15.35
N ASP A 285 -0.36 -35.71 15.79
CA ASP A 285 -0.63 -36.47 17.01
C ASP A 285 -0.31 -35.62 18.26
N PRO A 286 -1.30 -35.33 19.13
CA PRO A 286 -1.08 -34.60 20.37
C PRO A 286 -0.01 -35.22 21.27
N ALA A 287 0.21 -36.53 21.23
CA ALA A 287 1.23 -37.21 22.04
C ALA A 287 2.67 -36.78 21.67
N ASN A 288 2.90 -36.33 20.43
CA ASN A 288 4.21 -35.91 19.96
C ASN A 288 4.46 -34.40 20.11
N PHE A 289 3.40 -33.62 20.35
CA PHE A 289 3.48 -32.16 20.35
C PHE A 289 4.48 -31.61 21.38
N ASP A 290 4.53 -32.17 22.58
CA ASP A 290 5.43 -31.70 23.64
C ASP A 290 6.90 -31.85 23.22
N THR A 291 7.26 -32.97 22.60
CA THR A 291 8.61 -33.21 22.07
C THR A 291 8.95 -32.23 20.96
N LEU A 292 8.05 -32.06 19.98
CA LEU A 292 8.21 -31.09 18.88
C LEU A 292 8.36 -29.66 19.40
N SER A 293 7.57 -29.29 20.40
CA SER A 293 7.61 -27.99 21.07
C SER A 293 8.95 -27.78 21.77
N VAL A 294 9.46 -28.76 22.52
CA VAL A 294 10.79 -28.68 23.15
C VAL A 294 11.88 -28.45 22.12
N VAL A 295 11.88 -29.21 21.01
CA VAL A 295 12.87 -29.08 19.94
C VAL A 295 12.80 -27.70 19.27
N PHE A 296 11.60 -27.25 18.91
CA PHE A 296 11.39 -25.93 18.30
C PHE A 296 11.84 -24.79 19.23
N ASN A 297 11.42 -24.84 20.49
CA ASN A 297 11.60 -23.76 21.46
C ASN A 297 13.07 -23.57 21.89
N ARG A 298 13.96 -24.55 21.67
CA ARG A 298 15.40 -24.42 21.94
C ARG A 298 16.06 -23.30 21.12
N SER A 299 15.49 -22.95 19.98
CA SER A 299 16.02 -21.90 19.09
C SER A 299 15.85 -20.48 19.64
N SER A 300 14.93 -20.25 20.59
CA SER A 300 14.59 -18.91 21.07
C SER A 300 13.89 -18.88 22.43
N ARG A 301 14.24 -17.88 23.24
CA ARG A 301 13.52 -17.61 24.50
C ARG A 301 12.09 -17.11 24.30
N PHE A 302 11.74 -16.59 23.13
CA PHE A 302 10.42 -16.01 22.82
C PHE A 302 9.56 -16.90 21.93
N GLY A 303 10.20 -17.66 21.04
CA GLY A 303 9.52 -18.55 20.10
C GLY A 303 8.84 -19.68 20.85
N ARG A 304 7.50 -19.78 20.78
CA ARG A 304 6.77 -20.93 21.31
C ARG A 304 5.90 -21.55 20.25
N LEU A 305 6.14 -22.83 19.97
CA LEU A 305 5.29 -23.61 19.08
C LEU A 305 3.86 -23.68 19.65
N GLN A 306 2.87 -23.41 18.82
CA GLN A 306 1.45 -23.48 19.16
C GLN A 306 0.73 -24.62 18.43
N GLY A 307 1.22 -25.02 17.25
CA GLY A 307 0.61 -26.08 16.45
C GLY A 307 1.33 -26.28 15.12
N VAL A 308 1.09 -27.43 14.50
CA VAL A 308 1.54 -27.75 13.14
C VAL A 308 0.32 -28.24 12.36
N GLN A 309 -0.02 -27.55 11.28
CA GLN A 309 -1.12 -27.93 10.39
C GLN A 309 -0.53 -28.46 9.08
N CYS A 310 -0.83 -29.70 8.73
CA CYS A 310 -0.25 -30.34 7.56
C CYS A 310 -1.23 -30.45 6.39
N ALA A 311 -0.77 -30.12 5.18
CA ALA A 311 -1.48 -30.35 3.93
C ALA A 311 -0.64 -31.21 2.99
N MET A 312 -1.27 -32.13 2.26
CA MET A 312 -0.58 -33.04 1.34
C MET A 312 -0.97 -32.76 -0.11
N ALA A 313 0.00 -32.87 -1.01
CA ALA A 313 -0.21 -32.91 -2.46
C ALA A 313 0.59 -34.07 -3.05
N GLY A 314 -0.08 -35.21 -3.24
CA GLY A 314 0.58 -36.46 -3.61
C GLY A 314 1.60 -36.91 -2.56
N ARG A 315 2.88 -36.99 -2.94
CA ARG A 315 3.99 -37.37 -2.05
C ARG A 315 4.72 -36.18 -1.40
N ASN A 316 4.18 -34.96 -1.55
CA ASN A 316 4.70 -33.76 -0.92
C ASN A 316 3.86 -33.39 0.30
N LEU A 317 4.51 -32.99 1.39
CA LEU A 317 3.91 -32.57 2.65
C LEU A 317 4.27 -31.11 2.93
N TYR A 318 3.27 -30.27 3.11
CA TYR A 318 3.40 -28.88 3.52
C TYR A 318 3.03 -28.77 4.99
N MET A 319 3.95 -28.30 5.82
CA MET A 319 3.82 -28.35 7.29
C MET A 319 3.76 -26.93 7.84
N ARG A 320 2.58 -26.38 8.12
CA ARG A 320 2.40 -25.00 8.59
C ARG A 320 2.56 -24.91 10.10
N PHE A 321 3.75 -24.54 10.55
CA PHE A 321 4.05 -24.27 11.95
C PHE A 321 3.44 -22.93 12.36
N SER A 322 2.67 -22.92 13.44
CA SER A 322 2.14 -21.73 14.11
C SER A 322 2.87 -21.52 15.43
N CYS A 323 3.29 -20.30 15.71
CA CYS A 323 4.07 -20.01 16.91
C CYS A 323 3.93 -18.56 17.37
N SER A 324 4.05 -18.34 18.68
CA SER A 324 4.19 -16.99 19.24
C SER A 324 5.64 -16.52 19.12
N THR A 325 5.82 -15.23 18.90
CA THR A 325 7.14 -14.60 18.65
C THR A 325 7.49 -13.51 19.67
N GLY A 326 6.72 -13.40 20.75
CA GLY A 326 6.76 -12.24 21.64
C GLY A 326 6.41 -10.97 20.85
N ASP A 327 7.23 -9.94 20.99
CA ASP A 327 7.01 -8.65 20.34
C ASP A 327 7.63 -8.52 18.95
N ALA A 328 8.36 -9.54 18.49
CA ALA A 328 8.93 -9.55 17.15
C ALA A 328 7.88 -10.00 16.12
N MET A 329 7.96 -9.49 14.89
CA MET A 329 7.27 -10.09 13.76
C MET A 329 7.74 -11.55 13.57
N GLY A 330 9.04 -11.80 13.77
CA GLY A 330 9.57 -13.12 14.16
C GLY A 330 9.98 -14.06 13.03
N MET A 331 9.93 -13.65 11.77
CA MET A 331 10.18 -14.56 10.63
C MET A 331 11.51 -15.32 10.68
N ASN A 332 12.61 -14.67 11.07
CA ASN A 332 13.91 -15.33 11.22
C ASN A 332 13.95 -16.31 12.40
N MET A 333 13.28 -15.95 13.50
CA MET A 333 13.18 -16.78 14.71
C MET A 333 12.44 -18.08 14.39
N ILE A 334 11.34 -17.98 13.66
CA ILE A 334 10.50 -19.13 13.32
C ILE A 334 11.22 -20.04 12.35
N SER A 335 11.88 -19.49 11.33
CA SER A 335 12.65 -20.31 10.38
C SER A 335 13.71 -21.15 11.10
N LYS A 336 14.42 -20.59 12.09
CA LYS A 336 15.37 -21.37 12.91
C LYS A 336 14.70 -22.46 13.74
N GLY A 337 13.58 -22.15 14.39
CA GLY A 337 12.81 -23.14 15.16
C GLY A 337 12.30 -24.28 14.30
N VAL A 338 11.79 -23.98 13.10
CA VAL A 338 11.36 -24.97 12.12
C VAL A 338 12.54 -25.83 11.65
N GLN A 339 13.70 -25.23 11.35
CA GLN A 339 14.87 -25.99 10.93
C GLN A 339 15.27 -27.03 11.98
N ASN A 340 15.30 -26.66 13.27
CA ASN A 340 15.60 -27.61 14.34
C ASN A 340 14.62 -28.80 14.38
N VAL A 341 13.33 -28.55 14.13
CA VAL A 341 12.32 -29.62 14.08
C VAL A 341 12.55 -30.50 12.86
N LEU A 342 12.87 -29.93 11.70
CA LEU A 342 13.17 -30.72 10.49
C LEU A 342 14.41 -31.59 10.68
N ASP A 343 15.46 -31.05 11.30
CA ASP A 343 16.69 -31.80 11.60
C ASP A 343 16.40 -32.96 12.56
N TYR A 344 15.58 -32.74 13.59
CA TYR A 344 15.12 -33.80 14.50
C TYR A 344 14.30 -34.89 13.80
N LEU A 345 13.43 -34.51 12.86
CA LEU A 345 12.60 -35.46 12.12
C LEU A 345 13.42 -36.34 11.17
N GLN A 346 14.62 -35.91 10.77
CA GLN A 346 15.46 -36.66 9.84
C GLN A 346 15.93 -38.00 10.42
N ASP A 347 15.98 -38.14 11.75
CA ASP A 347 16.37 -39.39 12.42
C ASP A 347 15.33 -40.51 12.19
N ASP A 348 14.03 -40.20 12.34
CA ASP A 348 12.92 -41.16 12.17
C ASP A 348 12.39 -41.21 10.72
N PHE A 349 12.62 -40.15 9.95
CA PHE A 349 12.22 -40.02 8.55
C PHE A 349 13.43 -39.71 7.66
N PRO A 350 14.43 -40.62 7.56
CA PRO A 350 15.64 -40.40 6.76
C PRO A 350 15.36 -40.29 5.26
N ASP A 351 14.20 -40.76 4.79
CA ASP A 351 13.70 -40.65 3.43
C ASP A 351 12.96 -39.31 3.15
N MET A 352 12.91 -38.41 4.13
CA MET A 352 12.38 -37.05 3.97
C MET A 352 13.38 -36.18 3.19
N ASP A 353 12.93 -35.67 2.04
CA ASP A 353 13.67 -34.69 1.23
C ASP A 353 13.07 -33.30 1.46
N VAL A 354 13.75 -32.46 2.26
CA VAL A 354 13.31 -31.08 2.54
C VAL A 354 13.58 -30.20 1.32
N ILE A 355 12.53 -29.90 0.56
CA ILE A 355 12.64 -29.12 -0.68
C ILE A 355 12.86 -27.64 -0.39
N SER A 356 12.18 -27.10 0.62
CA SER A 356 12.29 -25.69 1.01
C SER A 356 11.73 -25.46 2.41
N ILE A 357 12.34 -24.55 3.16
CA ILE A 357 11.80 -24.08 4.44
C ILE A 357 10.54 -23.21 4.29
N SER A 358 10.28 -22.74 3.07
CA SER A 358 9.11 -21.95 2.71
C SER A 358 8.46 -22.50 1.44
N GLY A 359 7.54 -23.45 1.60
CA GLY A 359 6.71 -24.05 0.56
C GLY A 359 5.48 -23.22 0.18
N ASN A 360 5.50 -21.91 0.42
CA ASN A 360 4.39 -20.97 0.16
C ASN A 360 3.08 -21.24 0.90
N PHE A 361 2.99 -22.26 1.76
CA PHE A 361 1.81 -22.56 2.59
C PHE A 361 1.77 -21.76 3.92
N CYS A 362 2.67 -20.79 4.11
CA CYS A 362 2.66 -19.93 5.29
C CYS A 362 1.41 -19.02 5.37
N SER A 363 1.00 -18.23 4.35
CA SER A 363 1.71 -17.74 3.15
C SER A 363 2.24 -16.32 3.41
N ASP A 364 3.39 -15.96 2.84
CA ASP A 364 4.06 -14.67 3.14
C ASP A 364 4.20 -13.79 1.90
N LYS A 365 3.65 -12.57 1.92
CA LYS A 365 3.67 -11.59 0.81
C LYS A 365 2.99 -12.08 -0.48
N LYS A 366 2.04 -13.01 -0.36
CA LYS A 366 1.16 -13.52 -1.41
C LYS A 366 -0.28 -13.66 -0.88
N PRO A 367 -1.30 -13.25 -1.67
CA PRO A 367 -2.69 -13.42 -1.27
C PRO A 367 -3.02 -14.92 -1.17
N ALA A 368 -3.45 -15.38 0.01
CA ALA A 368 -3.72 -16.79 0.26
C ALA A 368 -4.92 -16.99 1.20
N ALA A 369 -5.77 -17.96 0.86
CA ALA A 369 -6.98 -18.26 1.62
C ALA A 369 -6.66 -18.84 3.01
N VAL A 370 -5.53 -19.54 3.13
CA VAL A 370 -5.08 -20.07 4.42
C VAL A 370 -4.87 -18.95 5.45
N ASN A 371 -4.37 -17.79 5.05
CA ASN A 371 -4.21 -16.65 5.97
C ASN A 371 -5.56 -16.03 6.35
N TRP A 372 -6.51 -15.99 5.41
CA TRP A 372 -7.88 -15.51 5.65
C TRP A 372 -8.64 -16.39 6.64
N ILE A 373 -8.54 -17.71 6.47
CA ILE A 373 -9.31 -18.70 7.22
C ILE A 373 -8.66 -18.99 8.57
N GLU A 374 -7.36 -19.27 8.59
CA GLU A 374 -6.65 -19.73 9.78
C GLU A 374 -5.98 -18.60 10.56
N GLY A 375 -5.87 -17.41 9.96
CA GLY A 375 -5.09 -16.28 10.48
C GLY A 375 -3.59 -16.43 10.25
N ARG A 376 -2.87 -15.30 10.40
CA ARG A 376 -1.40 -15.22 10.39
C ARG A 376 -0.94 -13.93 11.08
N GLY A 377 0.01 -14.03 12.01
CA GLY A 377 0.32 -12.89 12.88
C GLY A 377 -0.84 -12.65 13.84
N LYS A 378 -1.42 -11.45 13.83
CA LYS A 378 -2.50 -11.06 14.74
C LYS A 378 -3.84 -11.05 14.03
N SER A 379 -4.81 -11.77 14.60
CA SER A 379 -6.21 -11.71 14.18
C SER A 379 -6.93 -10.75 15.13
N VAL A 380 -7.49 -9.66 14.59
CA VAL A 380 -8.08 -8.58 15.38
C VAL A 380 -9.49 -8.28 14.91
N VAL A 381 -10.39 -8.02 15.86
CA VAL A 381 -11.70 -7.41 15.60
C VAL A 381 -11.76 -6.07 16.31
N CYS A 382 -12.31 -5.07 15.64
CA CYS A 382 -12.61 -3.77 16.24
C CYS A 382 -14.04 -3.36 15.89
N GLU A 383 -14.77 -2.78 16.84
CA GLU A 383 -16.13 -2.32 16.64
C GLU A 383 -16.41 -0.97 17.30
N ALA A 384 -17.41 -0.26 16.77
CA ALA A 384 -17.93 0.98 17.34
C ALA A 384 -19.42 1.15 16.98
N VAL A 385 -20.13 1.94 17.79
CA VAL A 385 -21.47 2.43 17.45
C VAL A 385 -21.38 3.93 17.19
N ILE A 386 -21.72 4.36 15.97
CA ILE A 386 -21.71 5.76 15.54
C ILE A 386 -23.13 6.30 15.60
N LYS A 387 -23.34 7.36 16.39
CA LYS A 387 -24.68 7.90 16.63
C LYS A 387 -25.25 8.62 15.42
N GLU A 388 -26.57 8.59 15.24
CA GLU A 388 -27.29 9.18 14.10
C GLU A 388 -26.83 10.62 13.79
N GLU A 389 -26.78 11.47 14.81
CA GLU A 389 -26.40 12.86 14.70
C GLU A 389 -24.97 13.03 14.22
N ILE A 390 -24.07 12.11 14.59
CA ILE A 390 -22.67 12.11 14.18
C ILE A 390 -22.54 11.61 12.75
N VAL A 391 -23.29 10.59 12.35
CA VAL A 391 -23.36 10.16 10.94
C VAL A 391 -23.79 11.32 10.04
N LYS A 392 -24.84 12.06 10.42
CA LYS A 392 -25.31 13.23 9.66
C LYS A 392 -24.34 14.41 9.70
N LYS A 393 -23.84 14.76 10.89
CA LYS A 393 -23.01 15.96 11.11
C LYS A 393 -21.57 15.77 10.65
N VAL A 394 -20.95 14.64 10.96
CA VAL A 394 -19.54 14.38 10.67
C VAL A 394 -19.43 13.63 9.35
N LEU A 395 -20.12 12.50 9.17
CA LEU A 395 -20.01 11.68 7.96
C LEU A 395 -20.84 12.20 6.79
N LYS A 396 -21.75 13.16 7.01
CA LYS A 396 -22.56 13.82 5.96
C LYS A 396 -23.39 12.84 5.14
N THR A 397 -23.92 11.81 5.81
CA THR A 397 -24.78 10.77 5.21
C THR A 397 -25.84 10.31 6.22
N ASN A 398 -26.52 9.20 5.93
CA ASN A 398 -27.44 8.53 6.84
C ASN A 398 -27.05 7.04 6.99
N VAL A 399 -27.56 6.40 8.06
CA VAL A 399 -27.23 5.00 8.41
C VAL A 399 -27.66 4.03 7.31
N GLN A 400 -28.89 4.16 6.80
CA GLN A 400 -29.44 3.24 5.80
C GLN A 400 -28.58 3.20 4.53
N SER A 401 -28.16 4.37 4.03
CA SER A 401 -27.30 4.45 2.85
C SER A 401 -25.92 3.83 3.09
N LEU A 402 -25.35 3.92 4.29
CA LEU A 402 -24.07 3.28 4.60
C LEU A 402 -24.21 1.76 4.66
N VAL A 403 -25.26 1.24 5.30
CA VAL A 403 -25.52 -0.20 5.38
C VAL A 403 -25.73 -0.79 3.99
N GLU A 404 -26.60 -0.17 3.17
CA GLU A 404 -26.84 -0.58 1.80
C GLU A 404 -25.56 -0.55 0.96
N LEU A 405 -24.77 0.53 1.07
CA LEU A 405 -23.49 0.66 0.39
C LEU A 405 -22.51 -0.44 0.79
N ASN A 406 -22.43 -0.81 2.07
CA ASN A 406 -21.56 -1.89 2.52
C ASN A 406 -21.96 -3.23 1.91
N VAL A 407 -23.26 -3.54 1.90
CA VAL A 407 -23.78 -4.76 1.29
C VAL A 407 -23.48 -4.81 -0.20
N ILE A 408 -23.76 -3.75 -0.94
CA ILE A 408 -23.58 -3.72 -2.39
C ILE A 408 -22.09 -3.70 -2.77
N LYS A 409 -21.27 -2.91 -2.06
CA LYS A 409 -19.87 -2.67 -2.42
C LYS A 409 -18.91 -3.68 -1.81
N ASN A 410 -18.88 -3.76 -0.48
CA ASN A 410 -17.88 -4.55 0.25
C ASN A 410 -18.21 -6.04 0.27
N LEU A 411 -19.50 -6.41 0.22
CA LEU A 411 -19.91 -7.81 0.21
C LEU A 411 -20.19 -8.30 -1.21
N ALA A 412 -21.29 -7.86 -1.82
CA ALA A 412 -21.72 -8.33 -3.14
C ALA A 412 -20.70 -7.99 -4.24
N GLY A 413 -20.19 -6.75 -4.26
CA GLY A 413 -19.18 -6.32 -5.23
C GLY A 413 -17.89 -7.14 -5.13
N SER A 414 -17.36 -7.32 -3.92
CA SER A 414 -16.18 -8.17 -3.68
C SER A 414 -16.42 -9.64 -4.03
N ALA A 415 -17.62 -10.17 -3.77
CA ALA A 415 -18.00 -11.52 -4.16
C ALA A 415 -18.04 -11.69 -5.69
N VAL A 416 -18.64 -10.74 -6.42
CA VAL A 416 -18.66 -10.73 -7.89
C VAL A 416 -17.24 -10.63 -8.46
N ALA A 417 -16.36 -9.88 -7.80
CA ALA A 417 -14.95 -9.77 -8.20
C ALA A 417 -14.09 -11.00 -7.87
N GLY A 418 -14.61 -11.97 -7.11
CA GLY A 418 -13.82 -13.10 -6.61
C GLY A 418 -12.71 -12.67 -5.65
N ALA A 419 -12.93 -11.59 -4.89
CA ALA A 419 -11.92 -11.04 -3.99
C ALA A 419 -11.60 -12.01 -2.83
N LEU A 420 -10.31 -12.22 -2.56
CA LEU A 420 -9.83 -13.06 -1.47
C LEU A 420 -9.48 -12.22 -0.24
N GLY A 421 -10.33 -12.25 0.78
CA GLY A 421 -10.16 -11.46 2.01
C GLY A 421 -10.34 -9.94 1.82
N GLY A 422 -10.77 -9.51 0.64
CA GLY A 422 -10.96 -8.09 0.27
C GLY A 422 -12.41 -7.60 0.42
N PHE A 423 -13.05 -7.88 1.56
CA PHE A 423 -14.44 -7.48 1.83
C PHE A 423 -14.51 -6.14 2.57
N ASN A 424 -13.74 -5.17 2.09
CA ASN A 424 -13.55 -3.85 2.69
C ASN A 424 -13.39 -2.78 1.60
N ALA A 425 -13.29 -1.51 2.00
CA ALA A 425 -13.12 -0.42 1.05
C ALA A 425 -11.67 -0.14 0.69
N HIS A 426 -10.83 0.04 1.69
CA HIS A 426 -9.48 0.60 1.51
C HIS A 426 -8.57 0.27 2.72
N ALA A 427 -8.76 -0.88 3.39
CA ALA A 427 -7.93 -1.25 4.55
C ALA A 427 -6.42 -1.21 4.22
N SER A 428 -6.08 -1.56 2.97
CA SER A 428 -4.72 -1.46 2.41
C SER A 428 -4.11 -0.06 2.51
N ASN A 429 -4.89 1.02 2.32
CA ASN A 429 -4.39 2.38 2.42
C ASN A 429 -3.95 2.70 3.85
N ILE A 430 -4.79 2.35 4.82
CA ILE A 430 -4.53 2.60 6.24
C ILE A 430 -3.34 1.77 6.73
N VAL A 431 -3.33 0.46 6.41
CA VAL A 431 -2.24 -0.46 6.78
C VAL A 431 -0.92 0.02 6.20
N THR A 432 -0.86 0.33 4.91
CA THR A 432 0.37 0.78 4.24
C THR A 432 0.90 2.07 4.86
N ALA A 433 0.04 3.07 5.09
CA ALA A 433 0.46 4.35 5.61
C ALA A 433 1.03 4.24 7.05
N ILE A 434 0.41 3.40 7.88
CA ILE A 434 0.92 3.12 9.24
C ILE A 434 2.20 2.29 9.16
N PHE A 435 2.26 1.27 8.29
CA PHE A 435 3.42 0.39 8.16
C PHE A 435 4.67 1.17 7.79
N ILE A 436 4.59 2.04 6.78
CA ILE A 436 5.71 2.88 6.38
C ILE A 436 6.10 3.84 7.50
N ALA A 437 5.13 4.50 8.14
CA ALA A 437 5.40 5.45 9.23
C ALA A 437 6.06 4.81 10.46
N THR A 438 5.82 3.52 10.68
CA THR A 438 6.27 2.78 11.88
C THR A 438 7.34 1.73 11.56
N GLY A 439 7.95 1.79 10.38
CA GLY A 439 9.08 0.92 9.99
C GLY A 439 8.72 -0.56 9.87
N GLN A 440 7.46 -0.90 9.58
CA GLN A 440 7.05 -2.27 9.26
C GLN A 440 7.39 -2.61 7.80
N ASP A 441 7.25 -3.88 7.42
CA ASP A 441 7.47 -4.35 6.05
C ASP A 441 6.24 -4.05 5.16
N PRO A 442 6.32 -3.08 4.23
CA PRO A 442 5.16 -2.70 3.43
C PRO A 442 4.69 -3.80 2.46
N ALA A 443 5.53 -4.79 2.15
CA ALA A 443 5.13 -5.90 1.29
C ALA A 443 4.14 -6.85 2.01
N GLN A 444 4.14 -6.88 3.34
CA GLN A 444 3.17 -7.64 4.15
C GLN A 444 1.78 -6.99 4.18
N ASN A 445 1.59 -5.83 3.55
CA ASN A 445 0.27 -5.25 3.32
C ASN A 445 -0.65 -6.20 2.52
N VAL A 446 -0.08 -7.08 1.68
CA VAL A 446 -0.85 -8.07 0.91
C VAL A 446 -1.74 -8.94 1.81
N GLU A 447 -1.21 -9.41 2.94
CA GLU A 447 -1.96 -10.19 3.92
C GLU A 447 -2.58 -9.31 5.00
N SER A 448 -1.85 -8.31 5.47
CA SER A 448 -2.26 -7.48 6.60
C SER A 448 -3.46 -6.60 6.28
N SER A 449 -3.76 -6.37 5.00
CA SER A 449 -4.96 -5.65 4.55
C SER A 449 -6.18 -6.53 4.32
N GLN A 450 -6.07 -7.86 4.51
CA GLN A 450 -7.24 -8.72 4.50
C GLN A 450 -8.19 -8.28 5.60
N CYS A 451 -9.40 -7.89 5.21
CA CYS A 451 -10.37 -7.26 6.09
C CYS A 451 -11.78 -7.49 5.58
N ILE A 452 -12.70 -7.79 6.51
CA ILE A 452 -14.15 -7.72 6.29
C ILE A 452 -14.73 -6.59 7.12
N THR A 453 -15.50 -5.72 6.48
CA THR A 453 -16.23 -4.62 7.10
C THR A 453 -17.72 -4.97 7.15
N MET A 454 -18.29 -4.94 8.36
CA MET A 454 -19.72 -5.18 8.59
C MET A 454 -20.35 -3.91 9.14
N LEU A 455 -21.47 -3.51 8.54
CA LEU A 455 -22.27 -2.36 8.96
C LEU A 455 -23.70 -2.82 9.22
N GLU A 456 -24.21 -2.47 10.40
CA GLU A 456 -25.56 -2.81 10.82
C GLU A 456 -26.26 -1.58 11.41
N ALA A 457 -27.57 -1.47 11.15
CA ALA A 457 -28.38 -0.44 11.77
C ALA A 457 -28.83 -0.93 13.15
N VAL A 458 -28.56 -0.17 14.20
CA VAL A 458 -28.88 -0.52 15.60
C VAL A 458 -29.72 0.58 16.25
N ASN A 459 -30.26 0.31 17.45
CA ASN A 459 -31.13 1.25 18.18
C ASN A 459 -32.31 1.75 17.33
N ASP A 460 -33.13 0.82 16.85
CA ASP A 460 -34.26 1.06 15.94
C ASP A 460 -33.86 1.74 14.62
N GLY A 461 -32.63 1.47 14.15
CA GLY A 461 -32.10 1.96 12.88
C GLY A 461 -31.55 3.40 12.94
N LYS A 462 -31.45 4.00 14.13
CA LYS A 462 -30.92 5.35 14.31
C LYS A 462 -29.40 5.39 14.24
N ASP A 463 -28.75 4.42 14.87
CA ASP A 463 -27.30 4.39 15.01
C ASP A 463 -26.68 3.34 14.08
N LEU A 464 -25.42 3.53 13.76
CA LEU A 464 -24.64 2.63 12.93
C LEU A 464 -23.69 1.82 13.80
N HIS A 465 -23.90 0.51 13.89
CA HIS A 465 -22.82 -0.39 14.30
C HIS A 465 -21.89 -0.62 13.13
N ILE A 466 -20.59 -0.49 13.38
CA ILE A 466 -19.51 -0.78 12.44
C ILE A 466 -18.54 -1.73 13.11
N SER A 467 -18.13 -2.76 12.37
CA SER A 467 -17.00 -3.61 12.76
C SER A 467 -16.08 -3.91 11.60
N VAL A 468 -14.81 -4.10 11.94
CA VAL A 468 -13.76 -4.59 11.04
C VAL A 468 -13.10 -5.80 11.64
N THR A 469 -12.91 -6.84 10.83
CA THR A 469 -12.19 -8.06 11.22
C THR A 469 -11.01 -8.26 10.29
N MET A 470 -9.82 -8.32 10.86
CA MET A 470 -8.55 -8.44 10.13
C MET A 470 -7.81 -9.68 10.66
N PRO A 471 -7.89 -10.83 9.97
CA PRO A 471 -7.40 -12.10 10.52
C PRO A 471 -5.88 -12.26 10.43
N SER A 472 -5.19 -11.44 9.63
CA SER A 472 -3.81 -11.70 9.24
C SER A 472 -2.87 -10.48 9.31
N ILE A 473 -2.95 -9.66 10.37
CA ILE A 473 -2.06 -8.50 10.53
C ILE A 473 -0.67 -8.96 10.97
N GLU A 474 0.33 -8.63 10.16
CA GLU A 474 1.72 -9.00 10.41
C GLU A 474 2.50 -7.78 10.90
N GLY A 475 2.55 -7.60 12.22
CA GLY A 475 3.23 -6.47 12.84
C GLY A 475 4.02 -6.86 14.10
N GLY A 476 5.17 -6.23 14.31
CA GLY A 476 5.98 -6.37 15.52
C GLY A 476 5.66 -5.29 16.56
N HIS A 477 5.47 -5.69 17.82
CA HIS A 477 5.23 -4.79 18.95
C HIS A 477 6.43 -3.92 19.34
N SER A 478 7.67 -4.29 18.99
CA SER A 478 8.87 -3.49 19.31
C SER A 478 8.83 -2.05 18.77
N TRP A 479 7.92 -1.75 17.83
CA TRP A 479 7.71 -0.42 17.25
C TRP A 479 6.29 0.12 17.47
N TRP A 480 5.36 -0.70 17.98
CA TRP A 480 3.92 -0.40 17.94
C TRP A 480 3.41 0.37 19.15
N TRP A 481 4.06 0.29 20.32
CA TRP A 481 3.64 1.04 21.52
C TRP A 481 4.58 2.19 21.88
N ASP A 482 5.88 2.09 21.55
CA ASP A 482 6.83 3.19 21.76
C ASP A 482 6.50 4.43 20.90
N SER A 483 5.77 4.25 19.79
CA SER A 483 5.35 5.35 18.90
C SER A 483 3.92 5.87 19.13
N VAL A 484 3.07 5.15 19.88
CA VAL A 484 1.65 5.52 20.08
C VAL A 484 1.41 6.12 21.47
N GLY A 485 2.39 6.01 22.38
CA GLY A 485 2.60 7.01 23.42
C GLY A 485 3.30 8.21 22.80
N VAL A 486 2.64 9.37 22.74
CA VAL A 486 3.23 10.60 22.19
C VAL A 486 4.47 10.99 23.00
N THR A 487 5.63 10.51 22.57
CA THR A 487 6.86 11.27 22.52
C THR A 487 7.21 11.30 21.05
N VAL A 488 7.15 12.48 20.44
CA VAL A 488 7.69 12.72 19.10
C VAL A 488 9.15 12.28 19.11
N CYS A 489 9.41 11.04 18.72
CA CYS A 489 10.73 10.58 18.34
C CYS A 489 10.74 10.51 16.82
N MET A 490 11.03 11.67 16.21
CA MET A 490 11.73 11.68 14.94
C MET A 490 12.98 10.77 15.07
N PRO A 491 13.43 10.07 14.02
CA PRO A 491 14.67 9.31 14.09
C PRO A 491 15.83 10.28 14.31
N GLY A 492 16.29 10.37 15.56
CA GLY A 492 17.60 10.88 15.95
C GLY A 492 18.45 9.72 16.45
N PRO A 493 19.79 9.80 16.33
CA PRO A 493 20.67 8.65 16.37
C PRO A 493 20.80 8.05 17.78
N ALA A 494 21.00 6.73 17.81
CA ALA A 494 21.52 5.93 18.91
C ALA A 494 20.79 6.00 20.28
N GLY A 495 20.13 4.88 20.62
CA GLY A 495 19.57 4.67 21.96
C GLY A 495 19.30 3.22 22.31
N ARG A 496 20.16 2.27 21.91
CA ARG A 496 20.21 0.93 22.54
C ARG A 496 20.98 1.07 23.86
N GLU A 497 20.29 1.49 24.93
CA GLU A 497 20.54 1.08 26.32
C GLU A 497 19.78 1.99 27.29
N ARG A 498 19.14 1.36 28.29
CA ARG A 498 18.39 1.95 29.41
C ARG A 498 17.02 2.54 29.08
N ARG A 499 16.01 1.68 29.12
CA ARG A 499 14.67 1.96 29.72
C ARG A 499 13.85 0.66 29.84
N GLN A 500 14.44 -0.36 30.47
CA GLN A 500 13.65 -1.41 31.14
C GLN A 500 13.30 -0.89 32.54
N GLN A 501 12.28 -0.05 32.66
CA GLN A 501 11.58 0.19 33.92
C GLN A 501 10.33 1.03 33.63
N GLY A 502 9.16 0.42 33.79
CA GLY A 502 7.93 1.17 33.98
C GLY A 502 6.80 0.97 32.98
N ILE A 503 6.46 -0.25 32.55
CA ILE A 503 5.08 -0.57 32.14
C ILE A 503 4.69 -1.93 32.72
N ALA A 504 3.70 -1.93 33.59
CA ALA A 504 3.23 -3.10 34.33
C ALA A 504 2.59 -4.13 33.38
N ARG A 505 2.93 -5.41 33.60
CA ARG A 505 2.24 -6.59 33.08
C ARG A 505 0.73 -6.41 33.13
N ILE A 506 0.06 -6.40 31.97
CA ILE A 506 -1.38 -6.67 31.91
C ILE A 506 -1.55 -8.18 32.17
N LYS A 507 -1.85 -8.53 33.43
CA LYS A 507 -2.36 -9.85 33.78
C LYS A 507 -3.75 -10.00 33.15
N ARG A 508 -3.96 -11.09 32.41
CA ARG A 508 -5.29 -11.60 32.11
C ARG A 508 -5.91 -12.10 33.43
N GLU A 509 -7.01 -11.50 33.87
CA GLU A 509 -7.88 -12.09 34.88
C GLU A 509 -9.26 -12.32 34.28
N ALA A 510 -9.71 -13.58 34.34
CA ALA A 510 -11.07 -14.01 34.00
C ALA A 510 -12.06 -13.60 35.12
N PRO A 511 -13.36 -13.40 34.81
CA PRO A 511 -14.28 -12.77 35.74
C PRO A 511 -14.76 -13.74 36.83
N GLY A 512 -14.47 -13.38 38.09
CA GLY A 512 -15.06 -13.97 39.29
C GLY A 512 -15.94 -12.95 40.03
N HIS A 513 -17.12 -13.41 40.44
CA HIS A 513 -18.16 -12.68 41.16
C HIS A 513 -17.75 -11.94 42.45
N ARG A 514 -18.49 -10.84 42.71
CA ARG A 514 -18.83 -10.10 43.96
C ARG A 514 -18.47 -8.61 43.75
N GLY A 515 -19.35 -7.61 43.84
CA GLY A 515 -20.53 -7.41 44.67
C GLY A 515 -20.27 -6.19 45.57
N GLY A 516 -21.01 -5.08 45.40
CA GLY A 516 -21.18 -4.08 46.47
C GLY A 516 -20.83 -2.60 46.21
N ARG A 517 -21.88 -1.84 45.87
CA ARG A 517 -22.32 -0.56 46.47
C ARG A 517 -21.42 0.71 46.50
N ARG A 518 -22.06 1.76 45.91
CA ARG A 518 -22.33 3.13 46.41
C ARG A 518 -21.20 4.17 46.40
N GLY A 519 -21.51 5.34 45.81
CA GLY A 519 -20.78 6.58 46.06
C GLY A 519 -21.12 7.75 45.14
N SER A 520 -22.36 8.22 45.17
CA SER A 520 -22.81 9.47 44.54
C SER A 520 -22.09 10.69 45.13
N ARG A 521 -21.74 11.70 44.30
CA ARG A 521 -21.97 13.12 44.64
C ARG A 521 -21.94 14.05 43.42
N ARG A 522 -22.95 14.92 43.42
CA ARG A 522 -23.31 15.96 42.46
C ARG A 522 -22.45 17.23 42.68
N GLY A 523 -22.33 18.04 41.63
CA GLY A 523 -22.00 19.46 41.71
C GLY A 523 -22.30 20.12 40.37
N ALA A 524 -23.24 21.07 40.34
CA ALA A 524 -23.79 21.65 39.12
C ALA A 524 -23.82 23.20 39.21
N VAL A 525 -23.81 23.84 38.03
CA VAL A 525 -24.33 25.21 37.68
C VAL A 525 -23.39 26.41 37.97
N PRO A 526 -23.40 27.55 37.22
CA PRO A 526 -24.23 27.97 36.06
C PRO A 526 -23.52 28.48 34.77
N LEU A 527 -24.36 28.57 33.72
CA LEU A 527 -24.24 29.33 32.47
C LEU A 527 -24.00 30.84 32.63
N VAL A 528 -23.27 31.42 31.67
CA VAL A 528 -23.49 32.80 31.17
C VAL A 528 -23.35 32.83 29.63
N ARG A 529 -24.38 33.35 28.95
CA ARG A 529 -24.39 33.91 27.58
C ARG A 529 -24.62 35.42 27.75
N PRO A 530 -24.21 36.35 26.84
CA PRO A 530 -24.89 36.45 25.53
C PRO A 530 -24.18 37.21 24.36
N ARG A 531 -24.88 37.20 23.21
CA ARG A 531 -25.10 38.24 22.18
C ARG A 531 -24.61 37.99 20.74
N ARG A 532 -25.61 38.05 19.85
CA ARG A 532 -25.61 38.05 18.37
C ARG A 532 -25.34 39.47 17.82
N ARG A 533 -24.84 39.54 16.58
CA ARG A 533 -25.12 40.59 15.56
C ARG A 533 -24.77 40.05 14.14
N PRO A 534 -25.21 40.69 13.03
CA PRO A 534 -26.08 40.07 12.04
C PRO A 534 -25.44 39.76 10.67
N ALA A 535 -26.27 39.16 9.80
CA ALA A 535 -26.00 38.62 8.47
C ALA A 535 -25.58 39.64 7.39
N ARG A 536 -24.79 39.16 6.42
CA ARG A 536 -24.66 39.72 5.07
C ARG A 536 -24.95 38.62 4.04
N GLN A 537 -25.85 38.94 3.11
CA GLN A 537 -26.19 38.17 1.90
C GLN A 537 -25.24 38.55 0.77
N GLU A 538 -24.84 37.58 -0.06
CA GLU A 538 -24.40 37.77 -1.46
C GLU A 538 -24.54 36.44 -2.25
N PRO A 539 -24.56 36.45 -3.60
CA PRO A 539 -25.70 35.95 -4.37
C PRO A 539 -25.57 34.52 -4.92
N HIS A 540 -26.75 33.90 -5.08
CA HIS A 540 -27.00 32.61 -5.69
C HIS A 540 -26.89 32.69 -7.22
N GLU A 541 -25.77 32.26 -7.82
CA GLU A 541 -25.80 31.70 -9.20
C GLU A 541 -24.51 30.98 -9.63
N VAL A 542 -23.40 31.14 -8.93
CA VAL A 542 -22.13 30.43 -9.25
C VAL A 542 -22.03 29.04 -8.58
N GLN A 543 -22.92 28.72 -7.64
CA GLN A 543 -22.88 27.49 -6.84
C GLN A 543 -23.43 26.23 -7.53
N GLN A 544 -24.22 26.35 -8.59
CA GLN A 544 -24.88 25.17 -9.20
C GLN A 544 -23.97 24.39 -10.18
N ILE A 545 -22.95 25.01 -10.75
CA ILE A 545 -22.07 24.36 -11.73
C ILE A 545 -20.91 23.60 -11.04
N GLN A 546 -20.44 24.08 -9.87
CA GLN A 546 -19.45 23.35 -9.07
C GLN A 546 -20.03 22.14 -8.31
N GLN A 547 -21.34 22.10 -8.03
CA GLN A 547 -21.95 20.98 -7.29
C GLN A 547 -21.97 19.65 -8.08
N ARG A 548 -22.03 19.68 -9.41
CA ARG A 548 -22.08 18.44 -10.22
C ARG A 548 -20.74 17.71 -10.34
N HIS A 549 -19.60 18.42 -10.26
CA HIS A 549 -18.27 17.78 -10.26
C HIS A 549 -17.86 17.25 -8.88
N VAL A 550 -18.50 17.72 -7.81
CA VAL A 550 -18.22 17.31 -6.43
C VAL A 550 -18.96 16.02 -6.06
N GLN A 551 -20.10 15.72 -6.68
CA GLN A 551 -20.88 14.50 -6.40
C GLN A 551 -20.15 13.19 -6.75
N GLY A 552 -19.31 13.19 -7.79
CA GLY A 552 -18.44 12.04 -8.12
C GLY A 552 -17.27 11.84 -7.16
N ARG A 553 -16.82 12.90 -6.47
CA ARG A 553 -15.77 12.82 -5.44
C ARG A 553 -16.32 12.51 -4.05
N ILE A 554 -17.54 12.93 -3.72
CA ILE A 554 -18.19 12.65 -2.42
C ILE A 554 -18.34 11.14 -2.18
N SER A 555 -18.55 10.34 -3.22
CA SER A 555 -18.62 8.87 -3.07
C SER A 555 -17.30 8.25 -2.57
N LYS A 556 -16.15 8.91 -2.78
CA LYS A 556 -14.85 8.48 -2.26
C LYS A 556 -14.70 8.82 -0.76
N PHE A 557 -15.29 9.93 -0.31
CA PHE A 557 -15.18 10.46 1.06
C PHE A 557 -16.09 9.83 2.11
N LEU A 558 -17.01 8.93 1.73
CA LEU A 558 -18.04 8.40 2.63
C LEU A 558 -17.67 7.07 3.29
N ILE A 559 -16.60 6.42 2.82
CA ILE A 559 -16.19 5.07 3.27
C ILE A 559 -14.75 5.07 3.81
N ASP A 560 -14.02 6.18 3.66
CA ASP A 560 -12.68 6.33 4.20
C ASP A 560 -12.64 6.58 5.72
#